data_AF-I0WUM9-F1
#
_entry.id   AF-I0WUM9-F1
#
_cell.length_a   1.000
_cell.length_b   1.000
_cell.length_c   1.000
_cell.angle_alpha   90.00
_cell.angle_beta   90.00
_cell.angle_gamma   90.00
#
_symmetry.space_group_name_H-M   'P 1'
#
loop_
_entity.id
_entity.type
_entity.pdbx_description
1 polymer ?
#
loop_
_entity_poly.entity_id
_entity_poly.type
_entity_poly.pdbx_seq_one_letter_code
_entity_poly.pdbx_strand_id
1 'polypeptide(L)'
;MICAAFRLVLDLGDHPTPARPALFATWTARCRDLAARAAAEGHLRPGTDPGSLAAAVVATAFGSRVLAGSPAAVANLPHRMTQAWQLLLPAVTEPAALEYFHQFALRREPHRTAPRP
;
A
#
# COMPACT_ATOMS: atom_id res chain seq x y z
N MET A 1 -7.76 11.55 1.19
CA MET A 1 -7.80 10.76 2.44
C MET A 1 -6.64 9.78 2.56
N ILE A 2 -6.33 8.94 1.56
CA ILE A 2 -5.20 7.97 1.61
C ILE A 2 -3.83 8.67 1.80
N CYS A 3 -3.58 9.79 1.09
CA CYS A 3 -2.31 10.52 1.23
C CYS A 3 -2.11 11.16 2.61
N ALA A 4 -3.19 11.55 3.30
CA ALA A 4 -3.10 12.12 4.64
C ALA A 4 -2.75 11.05 5.67
N ALA A 5 -3.33 9.85 5.57
CA ALA A 5 -2.99 8.72 6.43
C ALA A 5 -1.54 8.22 6.18
N PHE A 6 -1.11 8.18 4.92
CA PHE A 6 0.28 7.86 4.57
C PHE A 6 1.28 8.88 5.13
N ARG A 7 0.96 10.18 5.06
CA ARG A 7 1.83 11.24 5.60
C ARG A 7 1.99 11.16 7.11
N LEU A 8 0.92 10.82 7.83
CA LEU A 8 0.93 10.64 9.28
C LEU A 8 1.82 9.45 9.71
N VAL A 9 1.84 8.38 8.91
CA VAL A 9 2.75 7.22 9.08
C VAL A 9 4.20 7.58 8.77
N LEU A 10 4.43 8.49 7.82
CA LEU A 10 5.77 8.94 7.46
C LEU A 10 6.38 9.91 8.49
N ASP A 11 5.57 10.71 9.17
CA ASP A 11 6.00 11.55 10.30
C ASP A 11 6.25 10.73 11.58
N LEU A 12 5.47 9.67 11.82
CA LEU A 12 5.58 8.88 13.06
C LEU A 12 6.80 7.93 13.09
N GLY A 13 7.40 7.65 11.93
CA GLY A 13 8.48 6.67 11.82
C GLY A 13 9.82 7.10 12.39
N ASP A 14 10.00 8.38 12.74
CA ASP A 14 11.26 8.90 13.29
C ASP A 14 11.36 8.76 14.82
N HIS A 15 10.34 8.25 15.50
CA HIS A 15 10.37 8.07 16.96
C HIS A 15 10.24 6.59 17.35
N PRO A 16 11.23 6.00 18.04
CA PRO A 16 11.08 4.69 18.67
C PRO A 16 10.13 4.84 19.85
N THR A 17 8.89 4.38 19.68
CA THR A 17 7.89 4.33 20.75
C THR A 17 7.44 2.89 20.98
N PRO A 18 7.09 2.51 22.23
CA PRO A 18 6.52 1.19 22.54
C PRO A 18 5.18 0.92 21.81
N ALA A 19 4.58 1.93 21.18
CA ALA A 19 3.40 1.83 20.33
C ALA A 19 3.67 1.19 18.94
N ARG A 20 4.94 1.02 18.53
CA ARG A 20 5.31 0.58 17.18
C ARG A 20 4.82 -0.85 16.83
N PRO A 21 4.95 -1.88 17.68
CA PRO A 21 4.36 -3.19 17.41
C PRO A 21 2.83 -3.15 17.33
N ALA A 22 2.18 -2.37 18.22
CA ALA A 22 0.73 -2.18 18.23
C ALA A 22 0.23 -1.45 16.97
N LEU A 23 1.02 -0.52 16.43
CA LEU A 23 0.77 0.14 15.16
C LEU A 23 0.78 -0.89 14.02
N PHE A 24 1.83 -1.70 13.88
CA PHE A 24 1.89 -2.71 12.82
C PHE A 24 0.72 -3.69 12.89
N ALA A 25 0.39 -4.20 14.08
CA ALA A 25 -0.75 -5.09 14.27
C ALA A 25 -2.07 -4.44 13.83
N THR A 26 -2.27 -3.16 14.15
CA THR A 26 -3.45 -2.39 13.75
C THR A 26 -3.53 -2.22 12.24
N TRP A 27 -2.41 -1.85 11.59
CA TRP A 27 -2.36 -1.69 10.13
C TRP A 27 -2.57 -3.01 9.39
N THR A 28 -1.95 -4.09 9.86
CA THR A 28 -2.15 -5.43 9.31
C THR A 28 -3.60 -5.87 9.47
N ALA A 29 -4.24 -5.62 10.61
CA ALA A 29 -5.66 -5.91 10.80
C ALA A 29 -6.55 -5.14 9.80
N ARG A 30 -6.29 -3.85 9.60
CA ARG A 30 -7.06 -3.04 8.62
C ARG A 30 -6.85 -3.50 7.19
N CYS A 31 -5.62 -3.81 6.80
CA CYS A 31 -5.33 -4.36 5.48
C CYS A 31 -6.02 -5.72 5.27
N ARG A 32 -6.07 -6.56 6.31
CA ARG A 32 -6.76 -7.86 6.28
C ARG A 32 -8.26 -7.68 6.10
N ASP A 33 -8.88 -6.74 6.80
CA ASP A 33 -10.32 -6.47 6.67
C ASP A 33 -10.67 -6.01 5.25
N LEU A 34 -9.82 -5.19 4.62
CA LEU A 34 -9.99 -4.78 3.23
C LEU A 34 -9.81 -5.95 2.25
N ALA A 35 -8.78 -6.79 2.46
CA ALA A 35 -8.54 -7.96 1.65
C ALA A 35 -9.69 -9.00 1.78
N ALA A 36 -10.24 -9.17 2.97
CA ALA A 36 -11.39 -10.05 3.21
C ALA A 36 -12.65 -9.57 2.49
N ARG A 37 -12.90 -8.26 2.47
CA ARG A 37 -14.00 -7.67 1.68
C ARG A 37 -13.78 -7.88 0.18
N ALA A 38 -12.57 -7.63 -0.31
CA ALA A 38 -12.23 -7.87 -1.70
C ALA A 38 -12.41 -9.36 -2.09
N ALA A 39 -12.06 -10.29 -1.20
CA ALA A 39 -12.35 -11.72 -1.40
C ALA A 39 -13.86 -11.99 -1.46
N ALA A 40 -14.64 -11.45 -0.52
CA ALA A 40 -16.09 -11.64 -0.47
C ALA A 40 -16.81 -11.07 -1.70
N GLU A 41 -16.27 -10.00 -2.29
CA GLU A 41 -16.77 -9.37 -3.53
C GLU A 41 -16.29 -10.09 -4.81
N GLY A 42 -15.47 -11.13 -4.69
CA GLY A 42 -14.93 -11.87 -5.85
C GLY A 42 -13.80 -11.14 -6.58
N HIS A 43 -13.19 -10.13 -5.96
CA HIS A 43 -12.08 -9.38 -6.55
C HIS A 43 -10.73 -10.10 -6.42
N LEU A 44 -10.60 -11.02 -5.46
CA LEU A 44 -9.38 -11.81 -5.27
C LEU A 44 -9.49 -13.19 -5.90
N ARG A 45 -8.36 -13.72 -6.37
CA ARG A 45 -8.27 -15.09 -6.89
C ARG A 45 -8.61 -16.13 -5.81
N PRO A 46 -9.27 -17.24 -6.18
CA PRO A 46 -9.46 -18.38 -5.28
C PRO A 46 -8.13 -18.82 -4.65
N GLY A 47 -8.13 -19.03 -3.33
CA GLY A 47 -6.94 -19.44 -2.58
C GLY A 47 -6.04 -18.30 -2.11
N THR A 48 -6.34 -17.04 -2.45
CA THR A 48 -5.66 -15.88 -1.85
C THR A 48 -6.07 -15.74 -0.39
N ASP A 49 -5.13 -15.95 0.54
CA ASP A 49 -5.37 -15.70 1.97
C ASP A 49 -5.31 -14.19 2.28
N PRO A 50 -6.40 -13.58 2.81
CA PRO A 50 -6.42 -12.17 3.16
C PRO A 50 -5.37 -11.77 4.20
N GLY A 51 -5.01 -12.68 5.12
CA GLY A 51 -3.99 -12.43 6.14
C GLY A 51 -2.60 -12.27 5.52
N SER A 52 -2.25 -13.17 4.60
CA SER A 52 -0.99 -13.19 3.88
C SER A 52 -0.84 -11.96 2.98
N LEU A 53 -1.89 -11.58 2.25
CA LEU A 53 -1.90 -10.34 1.45
C LEU A 53 -1.70 -9.10 2.34
N ALA A 54 -2.39 -9.03 3.48
CA ALA A 54 -2.26 -7.92 4.41
C ALA A 54 -0.85 -7.80 5.00
N ALA A 55 -0.25 -8.93 5.39
CA ALA A 55 1.11 -8.99 5.88
C ALA A 55 2.12 -8.51 4.81
N ALA A 56 1.96 -8.97 3.57
CA ALA A 56 2.83 -8.58 2.45
C ALA A 56 2.76 -7.07 2.19
N VAL A 57 1.55 -6.49 2.10
CA VAL A 57 1.36 -5.05 1.86
C VAL A 57 2.01 -4.20 2.95
N VAL A 58 1.82 -4.57 4.22
CA VAL A 58 2.42 -3.85 5.36
C VAL A 58 3.95 -4.01 5.34
N ALA A 59 4.46 -5.22 5.14
CA ALA A 59 5.89 -5.47 5.06
C ALA A 59 6.56 -4.68 3.93
N THR A 60 5.94 -4.58 2.76
CA THR A 60 6.47 -3.80 1.64
C THR A 60 6.49 -2.30 1.92
N ALA A 61 5.40 -1.75 2.48
CA ALA A 61 5.32 -0.32 2.80
C ALA A 61 6.38 0.09 3.83
N PHE A 62 6.52 -0.68 4.91
CA PHE A 62 7.47 -0.38 5.97
C PHE A 62 8.90 -0.76 5.63
N GLY A 63 9.12 -1.88 4.94
CA GLY A 63 10.42 -2.24 4.40
C GLY A 63 10.96 -1.17 3.46
N SER A 64 10.10 -0.60 2.61
CA SER A 64 10.48 0.53 1.74
C SER A 64 10.94 1.75 2.52
N ARG A 65 10.31 2.05 3.67
CA ARG A 65 10.72 3.12 4.58
C ARG A 65 12.05 2.82 5.27
N VAL A 66 12.22 1.61 5.81
CA VAL A 66 13.48 1.21 6.47
C VAL A 66 14.65 1.30 5.50
N LEU A 67 14.43 0.97 4.23
CA LEU A 67 15.43 1.08 3.16
C LEU A 67 15.62 2.51 2.62
N ALA A 68 14.86 3.51 3.08
CA ALA A 68 15.00 4.89 2.66
C ALA A 68 16.07 5.60 3.51
N GLY A 69 17.33 5.55 3.06
CA GLY A 69 18.46 6.17 3.75
C GLY A 69 18.64 7.67 3.49
N SER A 70 17.75 8.32 2.73
CA SER A 70 17.86 9.76 2.42
C SER A 70 16.49 10.42 2.26
N PRO A 71 16.39 11.76 2.43
CA PRO A 71 15.14 12.50 2.21
C PRO A 71 14.57 12.28 0.80
N ALA A 72 15.43 12.18 -0.23
CA ALA A 72 15.02 11.88 -1.59
C ALA A 72 14.45 10.46 -1.71
N ALA A 73 15.02 9.47 -1.01
CA ALA A 73 14.48 8.12 -0.97
C ALA A 73 13.13 8.05 -0.26
N VAL A 74 12.93 8.86 0.80
CA VAL A 74 11.64 9.00 1.50
C VAL A 74 10.58 9.62 0.58
N ALA A 75 10.95 10.66 -0.19
CA ALA A 75 10.06 11.28 -1.17
C ALA A 75 9.64 10.29 -2.29
N ASN A 76 10.45 9.27 -2.56
CA ASN A 76 10.19 8.25 -3.57
C ASN A 76 9.37 7.04 -3.06
N LEU A 77 8.98 7.00 -1.78
CA LEU A 77 8.19 5.90 -1.20
C LEU A 77 6.85 5.66 -1.92
N PRO A 78 6.08 6.68 -2.34
CA PRO A 78 4.86 6.46 -3.09
C PRO A 78 5.11 5.69 -4.40
N HIS A 79 6.18 6.02 -5.12
CA HIS A 79 6.55 5.34 -6.36
C HIS A 79 6.92 3.88 -6.11
N ARG A 80 7.70 3.60 -5.05
CA ARG A 80 8.03 2.22 -4.64
C ARG A 80 6.77 1.41 -4.31
N MET A 81 5.79 2.03 -3.66
CA MET A 81 4.52 1.38 -3.37
C MET A 81 3.71 1.10 -4.65
N THR A 82 3.71 2.01 -5.61
CA THR A 82 3.08 1.79 -6.92
C THR A 82 3.72 0.59 -7.63
N GLN A 83 5.05 0.49 -7.65
CA GLN A 83 5.76 -0.66 -8.23
C GLN A 83 5.42 -1.97 -7.52
N ALA A 84 5.31 -1.95 -6.19
CA ALA A 84 4.86 -3.11 -5.43
C ALA A 84 3.46 -3.57 -5.84
N TRP A 85 2.52 -2.64 -6.02
CA TRP A 85 1.16 -2.98 -6.48
C TRP A 85 1.12 -3.52 -7.91
N GLN A 86 1.99 -3.05 -8.81
CA GLN A 86 2.12 -3.61 -10.16
C GLN A 86 2.54 -5.08 -10.15
N LEU A 87 3.26 -5.53 -9.11
CA LEU A 87 3.66 -6.92 -8.92
C LEU A 87 2.60 -7.73 -8.16
N LEU A 88 2.02 -7.14 -7.11
CA LEU A 88 1.05 -7.82 -6.24
C LEU A 88 -0.31 -8.02 -6.92
N LEU A 89 -0.85 -7.01 -7.61
CA LEU A 89 -2.21 -7.07 -8.18
C LEU A 89 -2.37 -8.23 -9.18
N PRO A 90 -1.46 -8.45 -10.14
CA PRO A 90 -1.59 -9.58 -11.06
C PRO A 90 -1.48 -10.94 -10.37
N ALA A 91 -0.86 -11.02 -9.19
CA ALA A 91 -0.73 -12.27 -8.45
C ALA A 91 -2.01 -12.63 -7.67
N VAL A 92 -2.72 -11.61 -7.15
CA VAL A 92 -3.84 -11.81 -6.21
C VAL A 92 -5.21 -11.51 -6.78
N THR A 93 -5.30 -10.87 -7.94
CA THR A 93 -6.56 -10.41 -8.53
C THR A 93 -6.98 -11.28 -9.71
N GLU A 94 -8.28 -11.54 -9.85
CA GLU A 94 -8.82 -12.16 -11.06
C GLU A 94 -8.53 -11.27 -12.30
N PRO A 95 -8.15 -11.85 -13.46
CA PRO A 95 -7.79 -11.06 -14.65
C PRO A 95 -8.88 -10.08 -15.08
N ALA A 96 -10.16 -10.45 -14.93
CA ALA A 96 -11.30 -9.59 -15.24
C ALA A 96 -11.41 -8.35 -14.32
N ALA A 97 -10.97 -8.46 -13.06
CA ALA A 97 -10.96 -7.36 -12.11
C ALA A 97 -9.67 -6.52 -12.20
N LEU A 98 -8.58 -7.09 -12.72
CA LEU A 98 -7.29 -6.40 -12.86
C LEU A 98 -7.39 -5.14 -13.74
N GLU A 99 -8.10 -5.22 -14.87
CA GLU A 99 -8.28 -4.09 -15.78
C GLU A 99 -9.07 -2.96 -15.11
N TYR A 100 -10.11 -3.30 -14.34
CA TYR A 100 -10.86 -2.33 -13.53
C TYR A 100 -9.95 -1.60 -12.53
N PHE A 101 -9.11 -2.33 -11.78
CA PHE A 101 -8.19 -1.72 -10.82
C PHE A 101 -7.12 -0.86 -11.47
N HIS A 102 -6.59 -1.26 -12.62
CA HIS A 102 -5.67 -0.43 -13.41
C HIS A 102 -6.32 0.90 -13.82
N GLN A 103 -7.53 0.86 -14.37
CA GLN A 103 -8.25 2.08 -14.74
C GLN A 103 -8.57 2.95 -13.53
N PHE A 104 -8.95 2.34 -12.40
CA PHE A 104 -9.21 3.06 -11.17
C PHE A 104 -7.95 3.76 -10.61
N ALA A 105 -6.81 3.09 -10.66
CA ALA A 105 -5.52 3.66 -10.25
C ALA A 105 -5.13 4.85 -11.13
N LEU A 106 -5.27 4.72 -12.46
CA LEU A 106 -5.00 5.80 -13.41
C LEU A 106 -5.88 7.04 -13.20
N ARG A 107 -7.15 6.86 -12.81
CA ARG A 107 -8.06 7.99 -12.48
C ARG A 107 -7.68 8.71 -11.19
N ARG A 108 -6.94 8.05 -10.29
CA ARG A 108 -6.60 8.57 -8.96
C ARG A 108 -5.14 9.01 -8.83
N GLU A 109 -4.31 8.77 -9.84
CA GLU A 109 -3.02 9.45 -9.96
C GLU A 109 -3.27 10.96 -9.86
N PRO A 110 -2.75 11.64 -8.83
CA PRO A 110 -2.85 13.09 -8.72
C PRO A 110 -2.27 13.67 -10.01
N HIS A 111 -2.95 14.64 -10.61
CA HIS A 111 -2.32 15.46 -11.65
C HIS A 111 -0.96 15.92 -11.14
N ARG A 112 0.10 15.35 -11.70
CA ARG A 112 1.47 15.76 -11.44
C ARG A 112 1.58 17.15 -12.04
N THR A 113 1.24 18.17 -11.27
CA THR A 113 1.48 19.56 -11.64
C THR A 113 2.97 19.69 -11.86
N ALA A 114 3.36 19.76 -13.13
CA ALA A 114 4.70 20.08 -13.55
C ALA A 114 5.14 21.40 -12.89
N PRO A 115 6.42 21.57 -12.56
CA PRO A 115 6.91 22.85 -12.08
C PRO A 115 6.63 23.90 -13.16
N ARG A 116 5.94 24.97 -12.76
CA ARG A 116 5.68 26.14 -13.61
C ARG A 116 7.03 26.83 -13.89
N PRO A 117 7.29 27.28 -15.13
CA PRO A 117 8.59 27.80 -15.56
C PRO A 117 9.05 29.03 -14.78
#